data_AF-A0A168HP04-F1
#
_entry.id   AF-A0A168HP04-F1
#
_cell.length_a   1.000
_cell.length_b   1.000
_cell.length_c   1.000
_cell.angle_alpha   90.00
_cell.angle_beta   90.00
_cell.angle_gamma   90.00
#
_symmetry.space_group_name_H-M   'P 1'
#
loop_
_entity.id
_entity.type
_entity.pdbx_description
1 polymer ?
#
loop_
_entity_poly.entity_id
_entity_poly.type
_entity_poly.pdbx_seq_one_letter_code
_entity_poly.pdbx_strand_id
1 'polypeptide(L)'
;MMIYKEEGVKAYSAFQIEHENKILKPGIAFNLVKAILKLNQLVEGKRNMNSKLLEEIIMERLEIVNTTKQLDVKNANLAGSKFECACLENVHLQNISLAGTKIMDANLSDLEIDGAQLGGAYIHNIGMPPEGHPGYDPTAIQRGLRFENCNLENSEITNCNLSGLDINDCDLNGMKINGILVVDLLKHYEKEQKLNMRLD
;
A
#
# COMPACT_ATOMS: atom_id res chain seq x y z
N MET A 1 43.86 -5.06 54.65
CA MET A 1 43.22 -6.39 54.68
C MET A 1 43.74 -7.27 55.82
N MET A 2 44.95 -7.03 56.34
CA MET A 2 45.49 -7.72 57.54
C MET A 2 44.73 -7.36 58.83
N ILE A 3 44.50 -6.07 59.13
CA ILE A 3 43.85 -5.62 60.38
C ILE A 3 42.47 -6.27 60.64
N TYR A 4 41.61 -6.37 59.61
CA TYR A 4 40.30 -7.04 59.76
C TYR A 4 40.43 -8.53 60.09
N LYS A 5 41.41 -9.22 59.47
CA LYS A 5 41.60 -10.66 59.66
C LYS A 5 42.30 -10.99 60.97
N GLU A 6 43.13 -10.09 61.48
CA GLU A 6 43.95 -10.30 62.69
C GLU A 6 43.28 -9.76 63.96
N GLU A 7 42.59 -8.63 63.88
CA GLU A 7 42.09 -7.89 65.05
C GLU A 7 40.56 -7.66 65.04
N GLY A 8 39.89 -8.13 63.98
CA GLY A 8 38.45 -8.13 63.85
C GLY A 8 37.81 -6.77 63.52
N VAL A 9 36.48 -6.77 63.50
CA VAL A 9 35.64 -5.68 62.94
C VAL A 9 35.81 -4.35 63.70
N LYS A 10 35.93 -4.38 65.04
CA LYS A 10 36.05 -3.16 65.87
C LYS A 10 37.35 -2.40 65.60
N ALA A 11 38.48 -3.12 65.52
CA ALA A 11 39.78 -2.53 65.21
C ALA A 11 39.81 -2.00 63.77
N TYR A 12 39.23 -2.74 62.81
CA TYR A 12 39.11 -2.27 61.44
C TYR A 12 38.27 -0.99 61.31
N SER A 13 37.15 -0.90 62.03
CA SER A 13 36.29 0.29 62.02
C SER A 13 36.99 1.51 62.64
N ALA A 14 37.71 1.35 63.76
CA ALA A 14 38.49 2.43 64.37
C ALA A 14 39.60 2.92 63.42
N PHE A 15 40.31 1.99 62.76
CA PHE A 15 41.34 2.32 61.77
C PHE A 15 40.77 3.11 60.58
N GLN A 16 39.57 2.77 60.10
CA GLN A 16 38.91 3.51 59.01
C GLN A 16 38.51 4.93 59.42
N ILE A 17 38.03 5.12 60.65
CA ILE A 17 37.67 6.44 61.18
C ILE A 17 38.93 7.32 61.33
N GLU A 18 40.01 6.77 61.88
CA GLU A 18 41.26 7.51 62.05
C GLU A 18 41.93 7.91 60.72
N HIS A 19 41.64 7.15 59.65
CA HIS A 19 42.17 7.38 58.30
C HIS A 19 41.13 7.93 57.31
N GLU A 20 40.00 8.43 57.80
CA GLU A 20 38.86 8.93 57.01
C GLU A 20 39.25 9.99 55.97
N ASN A 21 40.14 10.91 56.35
CA ASN A 21 40.57 12.02 55.50
C ASN A 21 41.69 11.66 54.51
N LYS A 22 42.10 10.39 54.46
CA LYS A 22 43.17 9.94 53.58
C LYS A 22 42.58 9.53 52.23
N ILE A 23 42.83 10.35 51.20
CA ILE A 23 42.43 10.04 49.82
C ILE A 23 42.99 8.67 49.43
N LEU A 24 42.08 7.72 49.17
CA LEU A 24 42.45 6.37 48.77
C LEU A 24 43.15 6.41 47.41
N LYS A 25 44.30 5.75 47.32
CA LYS A 25 44.96 5.54 46.03
C LYS A 25 44.01 4.74 45.13
N PRO A 26 43.92 5.07 43.83
CA PRO A 26 43.02 4.39 42.93
C PRO A 26 43.28 2.88 42.94
N GLY A 27 42.27 2.12 43.40
CA GLY A 27 42.33 0.66 43.44
C GLY A 27 42.18 0.04 42.05
N ILE A 28 42.27 -1.28 41.97
CA ILE A 28 42.20 -2.05 40.70
C ILE A 28 40.95 -1.67 39.88
N ALA A 29 39.82 -1.41 40.53
CA ALA A 29 38.56 -1.04 39.88
C ALA A 29 38.48 0.43 39.43
N PHE A 30 39.39 1.32 39.86
CA PHE A 30 39.31 2.76 39.55
C PHE A 30 39.39 3.05 38.06
N ASN A 31 40.28 2.35 37.35
CA ASN A 31 40.42 2.50 35.90
C ASN A 31 39.19 1.96 35.16
N LEU A 32 38.54 0.92 35.70
CA LEU A 32 37.30 0.37 35.14
C LEU A 32 36.13 1.36 35.29
N VAL A 33 35.96 1.94 36.49
CA VAL A 33 34.92 2.96 36.74
C VAL A 33 35.14 4.19 35.86
N LYS A 34 36.38 4.63 35.71
CA LYS A 34 36.73 5.76 34.83
C LYS A 34 36.45 5.45 33.36
N ALA A 35 36.67 4.21 32.91
CA ALA A 35 36.35 3.77 31.56
C ALA A 35 34.83 3.73 31.32
N ILE A 36 34.05 3.23 32.28
CA ILE A 36 32.57 3.20 32.23
C ILE A 36 31.99 4.63 32.16
N LEU A 37 32.51 5.55 32.96
CA LEU A 37 32.06 6.95 32.92
C LEU A 37 32.38 7.63 31.58
N LYS A 38 33.55 7.32 31.00
CA LYS A 38 33.94 7.84 29.68
C LYS A 38 33.07 7.25 28.56
N LEU A 39 32.64 5.99 28.69
CA LEU A 39 31.64 5.36 27.81
C LEU A 39 30.29 6.08 27.88
N ASN A 40 29.81 6.44 29.08
CA ASN A 40 28.54 7.16 29.22
C ASN A 40 28.58 8.54 28.51
N GLN A 41 29.70 9.27 28.62
CA GLN A 41 29.88 10.56 27.92
C GLN A 41 29.92 10.42 26.39
N LEU A 42 30.50 9.32 25.88
CA LEU A 42 30.50 9.02 24.44
C LEU A 42 29.09 8.66 23.94
N VAL A 43 28.27 7.99 24.76
CA VAL A 43 26.88 7.66 24.45
C VAL A 43 25.99 8.92 24.45
N GLU A 44 26.20 9.84 25.38
CA GLU A 44 25.49 11.14 25.42
C GLU A 44 25.86 12.03 24.22
N GLY A 45 27.14 12.09 23.85
CA GLY A 45 27.58 12.80 22.63
C GLY A 45 26.99 12.22 21.34
N LYS A 46 26.77 10.89 21.29
CA LYS A 46 26.04 10.24 20.19
C LYS A 46 24.53 10.51 20.23
N ARG A 47 23.92 10.65 21.41
CA ARG A 47 22.48 10.96 21.58
C ARG A 47 22.06 12.29 20.93
N ASN A 48 22.95 13.28 20.91
CA ASN A 48 22.67 14.58 20.27
C ASN A 48 22.91 14.59 18.74
N MET A 49 23.77 13.72 18.19
CA MET A 49 23.78 13.44 16.74
C MET A 49 22.64 12.52 16.33
N ASN A 50 22.16 11.70 17.28
CA ASN A 50 21.04 10.81 17.11
C ASN A 50 19.71 11.54 17.00
N SER A 51 19.52 12.81 17.36
CA SER A 51 18.19 13.42 17.16
C SER A 51 17.87 13.60 15.67
N LYS A 52 18.85 14.08 14.88
CA LYS A 52 18.71 14.24 13.43
C LYS A 52 18.75 12.90 12.69
N LEU A 53 19.63 12.00 13.12
CA LEU A 53 19.69 10.63 12.58
C LEU A 53 18.46 9.80 13.03
N LEU A 54 17.91 10.01 14.23
CA LEU A 54 16.62 9.42 14.63
C LEU A 54 15.48 10.07 13.84
N GLU A 55 15.46 11.37 13.59
CA GLU A 55 14.44 12.00 12.72
C GLU A 55 14.48 11.40 11.30
N GLU A 56 15.67 11.14 10.76
CA GLU A 56 15.86 10.42 9.49
C GLU A 56 15.51 8.93 9.58
N ILE A 57 15.80 8.25 10.70
CA ILE A 57 15.44 6.84 10.95
C ILE A 57 13.93 6.67 11.29
N ILE A 58 13.28 7.71 11.80
CA ILE A 58 11.84 7.80 12.11
C ILE A 58 11.04 8.22 10.86
N MET A 59 11.68 8.46 9.71
CA MET A 59 10.91 8.51 8.47
C MET A 59 10.26 7.13 8.23
N GLU A 60 8.98 7.00 8.61
CA GLU A 60 8.11 5.86 8.34
C GLU A 60 7.80 5.69 6.83
N ARG A 61 8.48 6.44 5.95
CA ARG A 61 8.23 6.52 4.52
C ARG A 61 9.49 6.16 3.75
N LEU A 62 9.38 5.12 2.93
CA LEU A 62 10.35 4.84 1.87
C LEU A 62 10.05 5.76 0.68
N GLU A 63 11.01 6.60 0.31
CA GLU A 63 10.91 7.49 -0.86
C GLU A 63 11.80 6.96 -2.00
N ILE A 64 11.22 6.87 -3.20
CA ILE A 64 11.90 6.41 -4.41
C ILE A 64 11.74 7.50 -5.47
N VAL A 65 12.84 8.16 -5.83
CA VAL A 65 12.82 9.33 -6.71
C VAL A 65 13.71 9.08 -7.92
N ASN A 66 13.20 9.39 -9.12
CA ASN A 66 13.92 9.33 -10.40
C ASN A 66 14.65 7.99 -10.65
N THR A 67 14.08 6.89 -10.20
CA THR A 67 14.64 5.56 -10.47
C THR A 67 14.18 5.04 -11.82
N THR A 68 15.08 4.37 -12.52
CA THR A 68 14.76 3.51 -13.67
C THR A 68 14.90 2.03 -13.32
N LYS A 69 15.28 1.72 -12.09
CA LYS A 69 15.41 0.34 -11.60
C LYS A 69 14.03 -0.23 -11.28
N GLN A 70 13.88 -1.53 -11.50
CA GLN A 70 12.71 -2.27 -11.06
C GLN A 70 12.58 -2.23 -9.54
N LEU A 71 11.33 -2.12 -9.07
CA LEU A 71 10.99 -2.17 -7.66
C LEU A 71 10.28 -3.50 -7.36
N ASP A 72 10.91 -4.33 -6.51
CA ASP A 72 10.33 -5.57 -6.01
C ASP A 72 9.81 -5.36 -4.59
N VAL A 73 8.50 -5.45 -4.40
CA VAL A 73 7.84 -5.27 -3.09
C VAL A 73 7.14 -6.57 -2.70
N LYS A 74 7.68 -7.24 -1.68
CA LYS A 74 7.19 -8.53 -1.18
C LYS A 74 6.83 -8.43 0.28
N ASN A 75 5.66 -8.94 0.68
CA ASN A 75 5.19 -8.99 2.06
C ASN A 75 5.24 -7.64 2.79
N ALA A 76 4.96 -6.54 2.09
CA ALA A 76 5.03 -5.19 2.64
C ALA A 76 3.64 -4.55 2.76
N ASN A 77 3.49 -3.66 3.73
CA ASN A 77 2.31 -2.80 3.84
C ASN A 77 2.57 -1.48 3.09
N LEU A 78 1.83 -1.26 2.01
CA LEU A 78 1.85 -0.01 1.23
C LEU A 78 0.59 0.83 1.45
N ALA A 79 -0.18 0.58 2.51
CA ALA A 79 -1.36 1.37 2.83
C ALA A 79 -0.98 2.85 3.01
N GLY A 80 -1.67 3.73 2.27
CA GLY A 80 -1.39 5.17 2.28
C GLY A 80 -0.19 5.61 1.46
N SER A 81 0.49 4.70 0.75
CA SER A 81 1.53 5.06 -0.22
C SER A 81 0.96 5.85 -1.40
N LYS A 82 1.79 6.69 -2.01
CA LYS A 82 1.45 7.48 -3.19
C LYS A 82 2.39 7.13 -4.34
N PHE A 83 1.83 6.98 -5.53
CA PHE A 83 2.55 6.79 -6.78
C PHE A 83 2.19 7.95 -7.71
N GLU A 84 3.01 8.99 -7.71
CA GLU A 84 2.79 10.21 -8.50
C GLU A 84 3.76 10.22 -9.69
N CYS A 85 3.24 10.44 -10.90
CA CYS A 85 4.02 10.42 -12.14
C CYS A 85 4.88 9.15 -12.33
N ALA A 86 4.41 8.01 -11.82
CA ALA A 86 5.10 6.72 -11.88
C ALA A 86 4.68 5.94 -13.12
N CYS A 87 5.66 5.35 -13.82
CA CYS A 87 5.39 4.35 -14.84
C CYS A 87 5.23 2.97 -14.18
N LEU A 88 4.03 2.41 -14.25
CA LEU A 88 3.68 1.08 -13.72
C LEU A 88 3.38 0.08 -14.84
N GLU A 89 3.95 0.31 -16.04
CA GLU A 89 3.82 -0.60 -17.17
C GLU A 89 4.38 -1.99 -16.81
N ASN A 90 3.62 -3.04 -17.15
CA ASN A 90 3.98 -4.43 -16.90
C ASN A 90 4.22 -4.80 -15.42
N VAL A 91 3.69 -4.03 -14.47
CA VAL A 91 3.72 -4.37 -13.05
C VAL A 91 2.79 -5.56 -12.78
N HIS A 92 3.30 -6.56 -12.07
CA HIS A 92 2.53 -7.74 -11.67
C HIS A 92 2.09 -7.59 -10.22
N LEU A 93 0.78 -7.54 -10.00
CA LEU A 93 0.17 -7.43 -8.67
C LEU A 93 -0.51 -8.74 -8.30
N GLN A 94 0.19 -9.59 -7.54
CA GLN A 94 -0.32 -10.88 -7.10
C GLN A 94 -0.58 -10.87 -5.58
N ASN A 95 -1.74 -11.37 -5.16
CA ASN A 95 -2.13 -11.48 -3.74
C ASN A 95 -2.07 -10.12 -2.99
N ILE A 96 -2.50 -9.04 -3.65
CA ILE A 96 -2.51 -7.69 -3.08
C ILE A 96 -3.93 -7.27 -2.66
N SER A 97 -4.03 -6.41 -1.66
CA SER A 97 -5.27 -5.68 -1.36
C SER A 97 -5.19 -4.27 -1.95
N LEU A 98 -6.17 -3.93 -2.79
CA LEU A 98 -6.37 -2.58 -3.34
C LEU A 98 -7.63 -1.91 -2.76
N ALA A 99 -8.12 -2.40 -1.62
CA ALA A 99 -9.31 -1.85 -0.98
C ALA A 99 -9.11 -0.36 -0.65
N GLY A 100 -10.01 0.49 -1.16
CA GLY A 100 -9.94 1.94 -0.96
C GLY A 100 -8.93 2.68 -1.84
N THR A 101 -8.20 1.99 -2.73
CA THR A 101 -7.30 2.63 -3.68
C THR A 101 -8.08 3.47 -4.70
N LYS A 102 -7.55 4.66 -5.01
CA LYS A 102 -8.03 5.51 -6.11
C LYS A 102 -6.98 5.54 -7.20
N ILE A 103 -7.41 5.26 -8.42
CA ILE A 103 -6.59 5.40 -9.63
C ILE A 103 -7.20 6.54 -10.44
N MET A 104 -6.43 7.59 -10.64
CA MET A 104 -6.87 8.82 -11.33
C MET A 104 -5.83 9.19 -12.38
N ASP A 105 -6.29 9.73 -13.50
CA ASP A 105 -5.44 10.20 -14.61
C ASP A 105 -4.41 9.16 -15.08
N ALA A 106 -4.80 7.88 -15.04
CA ALA A 106 -3.94 6.75 -15.38
C ALA A 106 -4.32 6.17 -16.74
N ASN A 107 -3.31 5.73 -17.50
CA ASN A 107 -3.53 4.87 -18.65
C ASN A 107 -3.72 3.43 -18.16
N LEU A 108 -4.94 2.89 -18.30
CA LEU A 108 -5.29 1.51 -17.96
C LEU A 108 -5.51 0.64 -19.21
N SER A 109 -4.96 1.06 -20.36
CA SER A 109 -4.99 0.24 -21.58
C SER A 109 -4.33 -1.10 -21.31
N ASP A 110 -4.96 -2.17 -21.79
CA ASP A 110 -4.49 -3.55 -21.64
C ASP A 110 -4.36 -4.04 -20.18
N LEU A 111 -5.02 -3.37 -19.22
CA LEU A 111 -5.13 -3.87 -17.85
C LEU A 111 -5.92 -5.19 -17.81
N GLU A 112 -5.34 -6.20 -17.15
CA GLU A 112 -5.99 -7.46 -16.84
C GLU A 112 -6.25 -7.56 -15.33
N ILE A 113 -7.49 -7.91 -14.97
CA ILE A 113 -7.91 -8.19 -13.60
C ILE A 113 -8.52 -9.58 -13.59
N ASP A 114 -7.76 -10.56 -13.10
CA ASP A 114 -8.18 -11.96 -12.96
C ASP A 114 -8.29 -12.36 -11.49
N GLY A 115 -9.32 -13.15 -11.17
CA GLY A 115 -9.54 -13.68 -9.82
C GLY A 115 -9.77 -12.64 -8.70
N ALA A 116 -10.16 -11.40 -9.04
CA ALA A 116 -10.28 -10.30 -8.08
C ALA A 116 -11.72 -10.10 -7.54
N GLN A 117 -11.82 -9.54 -6.33
CA GLN A 117 -13.09 -9.06 -5.78
C GLN A 117 -13.32 -7.61 -6.21
N LEU A 118 -14.38 -7.39 -7.02
CA LEU A 118 -14.76 -6.06 -7.54
C LEU A 118 -16.05 -5.49 -6.93
N GLY A 119 -16.60 -6.13 -5.90
CA GLY A 119 -17.81 -5.66 -5.23
C GLY A 119 -17.66 -4.23 -4.71
N GLY A 120 -18.51 -3.32 -5.18
CA GLY A 120 -18.47 -1.89 -4.82
C GLY A 120 -17.42 -1.06 -5.58
N ALA A 121 -16.73 -1.63 -6.57
CA ALA A 121 -15.85 -0.84 -7.44
C ALA A 121 -16.66 0.22 -8.20
N TYR A 122 -16.14 1.45 -8.22
CA TYR A 122 -16.76 2.57 -8.94
C TYR A 122 -15.83 3.04 -10.06
N ILE A 123 -16.19 2.66 -11.29
CA ILE A 123 -15.42 2.94 -12.49
C ILE A 123 -16.18 4.01 -13.28
N HIS A 124 -15.64 5.22 -13.34
CA HIS A 124 -16.29 6.37 -13.96
C HIS A 124 -15.30 7.24 -14.72
N ASN A 125 -15.80 8.00 -15.70
CA ASN A 125 -14.99 8.88 -16.55
C ASN A 125 -13.84 8.15 -17.26
N ILE A 126 -14.08 6.90 -17.67
CA ILE A 126 -13.12 6.09 -18.43
C ILE A 126 -13.40 6.20 -19.92
N GLY A 127 -12.36 6.43 -20.71
CA GLY A 127 -12.42 6.48 -22.16
C GLY A 127 -11.13 7.02 -22.76
N MET A 128 -11.11 7.16 -24.09
CA MET A 128 -10.07 7.90 -24.79
C MET A 128 -10.05 9.37 -24.34
N PRO A 129 -8.88 10.03 -24.35
CA PRO A 129 -8.81 11.47 -24.14
C PRO A 129 -9.75 12.21 -25.12
N PRO A 130 -10.46 13.26 -24.67
CA PRO A 130 -11.36 14.01 -25.56
C PRO A 130 -10.58 14.90 -26.54
N GLU A 131 -11.23 15.33 -27.62
CA GLU A 131 -10.66 16.29 -28.58
C GLU A 131 -10.14 17.54 -27.86
N GLY A 132 -8.92 17.97 -28.21
CA GLY A 132 -8.22 19.08 -27.57
C GLY A 132 -7.35 18.71 -26.37
N HIS A 133 -7.43 17.48 -25.86
CA HIS A 133 -6.48 16.98 -24.86
C HIS A 133 -5.09 16.72 -25.50
N PRO A 134 -3.95 16.96 -24.81
CA PRO A 134 -2.62 16.74 -25.39
C PRO A 134 -2.34 15.31 -25.87
N GLY A 135 -3.01 14.32 -25.28
CA GLY A 135 -2.95 12.91 -25.66
C GLY A 135 -4.09 12.45 -26.58
N TYR A 136 -4.88 13.37 -27.13
CA TYR A 136 -5.93 13.02 -28.09
C TYR A 136 -5.30 12.55 -29.40
N ASP A 137 -5.68 11.35 -29.82
CA ASP A 137 -5.35 10.80 -31.13
C ASP A 137 -6.65 10.30 -31.79
N PRO A 138 -7.14 10.97 -32.85
CA PRO A 138 -8.37 10.56 -33.54
C PRO A 138 -8.20 9.26 -34.33
N THR A 139 -6.98 8.76 -34.50
CA THR A 139 -6.66 7.50 -35.19
C THR A 139 -6.44 6.35 -34.23
N ALA A 140 -6.34 6.62 -32.93
CA ALA A 140 -6.11 5.59 -31.94
C ALA A 140 -7.34 4.68 -31.78
N ILE A 141 -7.08 3.38 -31.74
CA ILE A 141 -8.09 2.34 -31.60
C ILE A 141 -7.85 1.66 -30.26
N GLN A 142 -8.82 1.73 -29.36
CA GLN A 142 -8.82 0.93 -28.14
C GLN A 142 -9.62 -0.35 -28.37
N ARG A 143 -9.12 -1.46 -27.81
CA ARG A 143 -9.93 -2.67 -27.67
C ARG A 143 -11.10 -2.36 -26.73
N GLY A 144 -12.29 -2.85 -27.08
CA GLY A 144 -13.45 -2.75 -26.19
C GLY A 144 -13.21 -3.47 -24.86
N LEU A 145 -13.82 -2.96 -23.79
CA LEU A 145 -13.82 -3.64 -22.49
C LEU A 145 -14.54 -4.99 -22.61
N ARG A 146 -13.95 -6.02 -21.98
CA ARG A 146 -14.53 -7.36 -21.92
C ARG A 146 -14.71 -7.78 -20.46
N PHE A 147 -15.92 -8.23 -20.15
CA PHE A 147 -16.26 -8.89 -18.89
C PHE A 147 -16.62 -10.34 -19.24
N GLU A 148 -15.88 -11.29 -18.67
CA GLU A 148 -16.06 -12.72 -18.94
C GLU A 148 -16.15 -13.45 -17.60
N ASN A 149 -17.15 -14.32 -17.45
CA ASN A 149 -17.38 -15.10 -16.22
C ASN A 149 -17.46 -14.24 -14.93
N CYS A 150 -17.97 -13.01 -15.05
CA CYS A 150 -18.13 -12.08 -13.94
C CYS A 150 -19.54 -12.12 -13.37
N ASN A 151 -19.68 -12.03 -12.05
CA ASN A 151 -20.97 -11.72 -11.43
C ASN A 151 -21.16 -10.19 -11.35
N LEU A 152 -22.11 -9.68 -12.13
CA LEU A 152 -22.50 -8.26 -12.18
C LEU A 152 -23.90 -8.01 -11.60
N GLU A 153 -24.43 -8.93 -10.80
CA GLU A 153 -25.74 -8.78 -10.16
C GLU A 153 -25.82 -7.46 -9.38
N ASN A 154 -26.95 -6.75 -9.51
CA ASN A 154 -27.21 -5.46 -8.88
C ASN A 154 -26.24 -4.32 -9.31
N SER A 155 -25.50 -4.49 -10.41
CA SER A 155 -24.68 -3.42 -10.99
C SER A 155 -25.51 -2.48 -11.86
N GLU A 156 -25.07 -1.22 -11.96
CA GLU A 156 -25.71 -0.20 -12.80
C GLU A 156 -24.75 0.31 -13.87
N ILE A 157 -25.26 0.48 -15.08
CA ILE A 157 -24.56 1.13 -16.20
C ILE A 157 -25.38 2.34 -16.61
N THR A 158 -24.90 3.53 -16.29
CA THR A 158 -25.63 4.78 -16.49
C THR A 158 -24.80 5.79 -17.27
N ASN A 159 -25.40 6.48 -18.24
CA ASN A 159 -24.74 7.50 -19.05
C ASN A 159 -23.47 7.01 -19.78
N CYS A 160 -23.46 5.74 -20.21
CA CYS A 160 -22.37 5.15 -20.97
C CYS A 160 -22.75 5.03 -22.44
N ASN A 161 -21.77 5.17 -23.34
CA ASN A 161 -21.95 4.73 -24.71
C ASN A 161 -21.84 3.19 -24.77
N LEU A 162 -22.95 2.53 -25.11
CA LEU A 162 -23.04 1.07 -25.24
C LEU A 162 -23.13 0.63 -26.71
N SER A 163 -22.80 1.50 -27.66
CA SER A 163 -22.79 1.16 -29.09
C SER A 163 -21.82 0.01 -29.36
N GLY A 164 -22.29 -1.04 -30.01
CA GLY A 164 -21.49 -2.22 -30.32
C GLY A 164 -21.23 -3.15 -29.13
N LEU A 165 -21.84 -2.89 -27.96
CA LEU A 165 -21.82 -3.83 -26.84
C LEU A 165 -22.64 -5.08 -27.22
N ASP A 166 -22.03 -6.23 -26.98
CA ASP A 166 -22.66 -7.52 -27.17
C ASP A 166 -22.80 -8.25 -25.83
N ILE A 167 -23.98 -8.81 -25.57
CA ILE A 167 -24.31 -9.52 -24.34
C ILE A 167 -24.82 -10.91 -24.73
N ASN A 168 -23.89 -11.87 -24.74
CA ASN A 168 -24.15 -13.26 -25.10
C ASN A 168 -23.99 -14.17 -23.90
N ASP A 169 -24.74 -15.27 -23.89
CA ASP A 169 -24.58 -16.37 -22.93
C ASP A 169 -24.60 -15.92 -21.45
N CYS A 170 -25.33 -14.85 -21.17
CA CYS A 170 -25.52 -14.30 -19.82
C CYS A 170 -26.90 -14.65 -19.26
N ASP A 171 -27.01 -14.76 -17.94
CA ASP A 171 -28.31 -14.74 -17.27
C ASP A 171 -28.89 -13.32 -17.30
N LEU A 172 -29.99 -13.14 -18.04
CA LEU A 172 -30.66 -11.84 -18.21
C LEU A 172 -31.84 -11.64 -17.25
N ASN A 173 -32.07 -12.58 -16.31
CA ASN A 173 -33.17 -12.45 -15.35
C ASN A 173 -32.99 -11.21 -14.48
N GLY A 174 -34.03 -10.37 -14.42
CA GLY A 174 -34.00 -9.11 -13.67
C GLY A 174 -33.23 -7.96 -14.34
N MET A 175 -32.49 -8.22 -15.43
CA MET A 175 -31.81 -7.17 -16.20
C MET A 175 -32.83 -6.19 -16.78
N LYS A 176 -32.50 -4.88 -16.71
CA LYS A 176 -33.36 -3.81 -17.22
C LYS A 176 -32.63 -2.90 -18.19
N ILE A 177 -33.34 -2.46 -19.23
CA ILE A 177 -32.94 -1.37 -20.12
C ILE A 177 -33.98 -0.25 -19.96
N ASN A 178 -33.55 0.94 -19.54
CA ASN A 178 -34.44 2.07 -19.25
C ASN A 178 -35.63 1.70 -18.33
N GLY A 179 -35.36 0.83 -17.34
CA GLY A 179 -36.36 0.34 -16.39
C GLY A 179 -37.23 -0.84 -16.89
N ILE A 180 -37.13 -1.22 -18.16
CA ILE A 180 -37.91 -2.31 -18.76
C ILE A 180 -37.13 -3.61 -18.68
N LEU A 181 -37.78 -4.69 -18.24
CA LEU A 181 -37.17 -6.02 -18.16
C LEU A 181 -36.79 -6.54 -19.56
N VAL A 182 -35.51 -6.93 -19.73
CA VAL A 182 -34.99 -7.46 -21.01
C VAL A 182 -35.71 -8.75 -21.40
N VAL A 183 -36.03 -9.61 -20.44
CA VAL A 183 -36.80 -10.84 -20.68
C VAL A 183 -38.19 -10.58 -21.27
N ASP A 184 -38.81 -9.43 -20.98
CA ASP A 184 -40.11 -9.08 -21.54
C ASP A 184 -39.99 -8.47 -22.94
N LEU A 185 -38.93 -7.69 -23.19
CA LEU A 185 -38.58 -7.19 -24.53
C LEU A 185 -38.34 -8.36 -25.50
N LEU A 186 -37.57 -9.37 -25.09
CA LEU A 186 -37.28 -10.55 -25.91
C LEU A 186 -38.55 -11.36 -26.22
N LYS A 187 -39.39 -11.61 -25.21
CA LYS A 187 -40.69 -12.29 -25.41
C LYS A 187 -41.58 -11.54 -26.41
N HIS A 188 -41.59 -10.21 -26.34
CA HIS A 188 -42.37 -9.39 -27.26
C HIS A 188 -41.86 -9.54 -28.70
N TYR A 189 -40.54 -9.40 -28.90
CA TYR A 189 -39.89 -9.57 -30.20
C TYR A 189 -40.17 -10.95 -30.82
N GLU A 190 -40.04 -12.02 -30.04
CA GLU A 190 -40.35 -13.38 -30.51
C GLU A 190 -41.82 -13.56 -30.94
N LYS A 191 -42.74 -12.90 -30.23
CA LYS A 191 -44.17 -12.94 -30.56
C LYS A 191 -44.44 -12.22 -31.88
N GLU A 192 -43.82 -11.05 -32.10
CA GLU A 192 -43.94 -10.31 -33.35
C GLU A 192 -43.37 -11.08 -34.53
N GLN A 193 -42.20 -11.73 -34.36
CA GLN A 193 -41.60 -12.57 -35.40
C GLN A 193 -42.51 -13.74 -35.78
N LYS A 194 -43.13 -14.40 -34.80
CA LYS A 194 -44.11 -15.48 -35.03
C LYS A 194 -45.37 -14.99 -35.74
N LEU A 195 -45.78 -13.74 -35.53
CA LEU A 195 -46.93 -13.16 -36.21
C LEU A 195 -46.60 -12.87 -37.67
N ASN A 196 -45.43 -12.29 -37.94
CA ASN A 196 -44.99 -11.97 -39.30
C ASN A 196 -44.81 -13.23 -40.15
N MET A 197 -44.22 -14.31 -39.60
CA MET A 197 -44.09 -15.59 -40.29
C MET A 197 -45.42 -16.31 -40.60
N ARG A 198 -46.55 -15.88 -40.01
CA ARG A 198 -47.88 -16.44 -40.32
C ARG A 198 -48.62 -15.66 -41.40
N LEU A 199 -48.10 -14.49 -41.78
CA LEU A 199 -48.69 -13.59 -42.77
C LEU A 199 -48.00 -13.69 -44.14
N ASP A 200 -46.83 -14.32 -44.19
CA ASP A 200 -46.10 -14.71 -45.41
C ASP A 200 -46.38 -16.17 -45.81
#